data_AF-A0A2V7CNC4-F1
#
_entry.id   AF-A0A2V7CNC4-F1
#
_cell.length_a   1.000
_cell.length_b   1.000
_cell.length_c   1.000
_cell.angle_alpha   90.00
_cell.angle_beta   90.00
_cell.angle_gamma   90.00
#
_symmetry.space_group_name_H-M   'P 1'
#
loop_
_entity.id
_entity.type
_entity.pdbx_description
1 polymer ?
#
loop_
_entity_poly.entity_id
_entity_poly.type
_entity_poly.pdbx_seq_one_letter_code
_entity_poly.pdbx_strand_id
1 'polypeptide(L)'
;MLAEAGYPNGFDAGDFNAYGTIADVESLFQRQLHEMDRKKREDMLHQIQRILSDRVIFAPIWENGFIRAYGPRVEEAGLTLITAFPYSGPLEDVRLKK
;
A
#
# COMPACT_ATOMS: atom_id res chain seq x y z
N MET A 1 22.51 -17.78 20.15
CA MET A 1 21.10 -18.07 19.82
C MET A 1 20.77 -18.03 18.32
N LEU A 2 21.02 -16.97 17.54
CA LEU A 2 20.79 -17.02 16.07
C LEU A 2 21.99 -17.55 15.27
N ALA A 3 23.22 -17.24 15.69
CA ALA A 3 24.44 -17.76 15.04
C ALA A 3 24.63 -19.29 15.20
N GLU A 4 24.21 -19.86 16.32
CA GLU A 4 24.30 -21.32 16.58
C GLU A 4 23.22 -22.13 15.84
N ALA A 5 22.19 -21.46 15.32
CA ALA A 5 21.12 -22.06 14.52
C ALA A 5 21.41 -22.04 13.01
N GLY A 6 22.63 -21.67 12.58
CA GLY A 6 23.03 -21.64 11.17
C GLY A 6 22.74 -20.33 10.43
N TYR A 7 22.36 -19.27 11.15
CA TYR A 7 22.07 -17.94 10.58
C TYR A 7 23.09 -16.90 11.08
N PRO A 8 24.36 -16.95 10.61
CA PRO A 8 25.43 -16.07 11.11
C PRO A 8 25.18 -14.58 10.82
N ASN A 9 24.29 -14.27 9.85
CA ASN A 9 23.94 -12.91 9.45
C ASN A 9 22.47 -12.55 9.75
N GLY A 10 21.75 -13.34 10.56
CA GLY A 10 20.31 -13.17 10.81
C GLY A 10 19.41 -13.94 9.83
N PHE A 11 18.09 -13.84 10.00
CA PHE A 11 17.11 -14.44 9.09
C PHE A 11 17.12 -13.67 7.76
N ASP A 12 17.59 -14.32 6.69
CA ASP A 12 17.34 -13.86 5.33
C ASP A 12 15.90 -14.25 4.98
N ALA A 13 15.01 -13.27 4.86
CA ALA A 13 13.58 -13.50 4.61
C ALA A 13 13.29 -13.99 3.18
N GLY A 14 14.32 -14.48 2.47
CA GLY A 14 14.29 -14.79 1.05
C GLY A 14 14.11 -13.54 0.19
N ASP A 15 14.49 -13.62 -1.08
CA ASP A 15 13.93 -12.70 -2.06
C ASP A 15 12.41 -12.88 -2.03
N PHE A 16 11.67 -11.84 -1.64
CA PHE A 16 10.22 -11.75 -1.81
C PHE A 16 9.89 -11.61 -3.31
N ASN A 17 10.26 -12.60 -4.12
CA ASN A 17 9.90 -12.65 -5.52
C ASN A 17 8.40 -12.97 -5.64
N ALA A 18 7.58 -11.93 -5.76
CA ALA A 18 6.19 -12.08 -6.13
C ALA A 18 6.08 -12.79 -7.49
N TYR A 19 5.08 -13.65 -7.67
CA TYR A 19 4.81 -14.24 -8.99
C TYR A 19 4.53 -13.11 -10.00
N GLY A 20 5.29 -13.08 -11.11
CA GLY A 20 5.16 -12.05 -12.14
C GLY A 20 5.97 -10.78 -11.89
N THR A 21 7.07 -10.85 -11.11
CA THR A 21 7.95 -9.70 -10.89
C THR A 21 8.49 -9.13 -12.21
N ILE A 22 8.33 -7.80 -12.36
CA ILE A 22 9.06 -7.03 -13.36
C ILE A 22 10.35 -6.56 -12.69
N ALA A 23 11.49 -7.15 -13.06
CA ALA A 23 12.78 -6.89 -12.42
C ALA A 23 13.11 -5.38 -12.30
N ASP A 24 12.82 -4.60 -13.34
CA ASP A 24 13.03 -3.15 -13.33
C ASP A 24 12.15 -2.43 -12.28
N VAL A 25 10.91 -2.90 -12.08
CA VAL A 25 9.98 -2.35 -11.08
C VAL A 25 10.45 -2.72 -9.68
N GLU A 26 10.88 -3.97 -9.47
CA GLU A 26 11.37 -4.43 -8.16
C GLU A 26 12.59 -3.63 -7.72
N SER A 27 13.56 -3.45 -8.61
CA SER A 27 14.76 -2.65 -8.33
C SER A 27 14.42 -1.20 -7.96
N LEU A 28 13.49 -0.57 -8.69
CA LEU A 28 13.03 0.79 -8.39
C LEU A 28 12.26 0.84 -7.07
N PHE A 29 11.42 -0.15 -6.79
CA PHE A 29 10.61 -0.21 -5.57
C PHE A 29 11.51 -0.30 -4.33
N GLN A 30 12.48 -1.21 -4.33
CA GLN A 30 13.45 -1.37 -3.23
C GLN A 30 14.26 -0.10 -2.98
N ARG A 31 14.71 0.58 -4.05
CA ARG A 31 15.44 1.84 -3.92
C ARG A 31 14.58 2.95 -3.33
N GLN A 32 13.30 3.05 -3.72
CA GLN A 32 12.46 4.15 -3.25
C GLN A 32 12.13 4.01 -1.76
N LEU A 33 12.02 2.78 -1.24
CA LEU A 33 11.76 2.54 0.19
C LEU A 33 12.80 3.22 1.09
N HIS A 34 14.02 3.37 0.58
CA HIS A 34 15.15 3.96 1.30
C HIS A 34 15.48 5.40 0.86
N GLU A 35 14.74 5.96 -0.11
CA GLU A 35 14.97 7.32 -0.61
C GLU A 35 14.23 8.37 0.23
N MET A 36 15.01 9.25 0.86
CA MET A 36 14.51 10.29 1.77
C MET A 36 14.13 11.57 1.03
N ASP A 37 14.83 11.88 -0.06
CA ASP A 37 14.50 13.03 -0.90
C ASP A 37 13.13 12.84 -1.54
N ARG A 38 12.19 13.71 -1.19
CA ARG A 38 10.80 13.62 -1.64
C ARG A 38 10.71 13.68 -3.17
N LYS A 39 11.50 14.53 -3.82
CA LYS A 39 11.39 14.73 -5.26
C LYS A 39 11.94 13.53 -6.02
N LYS A 40 13.09 12.98 -5.58
CA LYS A 40 13.65 11.76 -6.15
C LYS A 40 12.71 10.57 -5.98
N ARG A 41 12.12 10.40 -4.78
CA ARG A 41 11.16 9.33 -4.52
C ARG A 41 9.92 9.44 -5.39
N GLU A 42 9.42 10.65 -5.61
CA GLU A 42 8.28 10.92 -6.52
C GLU A 42 8.62 10.56 -7.98
N ASP A 43 9.81 10.95 -8.46
CA ASP A 43 10.23 10.64 -9.83
C ASP A 43 10.36 9.12 -10.06
N MET A 44 10.86 8.40 -9.06
CA MET A 44 10.92 6.93 -9.05
C MET A 44 9.53 6.29 -9.07
N LEU A 45 8.59 6.77 -8.24
CA LEU A 45 7.19 6.34 -8.25
C LEU A 45 6.57 6.49 -9.65
N HIS A 46 6.76 7.65 -10.28
CA HIS A 46 6.24 7.90 -11.63
C HIS A 46 6.90 7.01 -12.68
N GLN A 47 8.16 6.64 -12.50
CA GLN A 47 8.83 5.69 -13.39
C GLN A 47 8.23 4.30 -13.26
N ILE A 48 7.97 3.83 -12.03
CA ILE A 48 7.29 2.55 -11.79
C ILE A 48 5.91 2.55 -12.45
N GLN A 49 5.11 3.60 -12.25
CA GLN A 49 3.78 3.74 -12.85
C GLN A 49 3.81 3.68 -14.37
N ARG A 50 4.78 4.36 -15.01
CA ARG A 50 5.00 4.30 -16.47
C ARG A 50 5.29 2.89 -16.94
N ILE A 51 6.23 2.17 -16.31
CA ILE A 51 6.57 0.79 -16.68
C ILE A 51 5.34 -0.13 -16.59
N LEU A 52 4.56 -0.01 -15.50
CA LEU A 52 3.36 -0.83 -15.32
C LEU A 52 2.27 -0.52 -16.37
N SER A 53 2.12 0.75 -16.73
CA SER A 53 1.21 1.20 -17.79
C SER A 53 1.65 0.70 -19.16
N ASP A 54 2.92 0.90 -19.54
CA ASP A 54 3.47 0.55 -20.85
C ASP A 54 3.43 -0.98 -21.08
N ARG A 55 3.62 -1.76 -20.01
CA ARG A 55 3.53 -3.23 -20.05
C ARG A 55 2.10 -3.76 -19.89
N VAL A 56 1.10 -2.88 -19.77
CA VAL A 56 -0.33 -3.24 -19.67
C VAL A 56 -0.56 -4.25 -18.54
N ILE A 57 0.08 -4.05 -17.39
CA ILE A 57 -0.07 -4.93 -16.21
C ILE A 57 -1.45 -4.82 -15.59
N PHE A 58 -2.09 -3.66 -15.73
CA PHE A 58 -3.47 -3.43 -15.32
C PHE A 58 -4.21 -2.64 -16.41
N ALA A 59 -5.52 -2.90 -16.53
CA ALA A 59 -6.41 -2.15 -17.40
C ALA A 59 -7.26 -1.19 -16.54
N PRO A 60 -7.03 0.13 -16.58
CA PRO A 60 -7.80 1.10 -15.79
C PRO A 60 -9.16 1.34 -16.45
N ILE A 61 -10.14 0.47 -16.17
CA ILE A 61 -11.48 0.58 -16.78
C ILE A 61 -12.39 1.52 -15.97
N TRP A 62 -12.28 1.50 -14.64
CA TRP A 62 -13.16 2.26 -13.75
C TRP A 62 -12.35 2.89 -12.61
N GLU A 63 -12.70 4.13 -12.25
CA GLU A 63 -12.31 4.72 -10.97
C GLU A 63 -13.43 4.42 -9.96
N ASN A 64 -13.12 3.62 -8.93
CA ASN A 64 -14.12 3.17 -7.97
C ASN A 64 -14.54 4.33 -7.05
N GLY A 65 -15.75 4.85 -7.27
CA GLY A 65 -16.43 5.70 -6.29
C GLY A 65 -16.89 4.86 -5.10
N PHE A 66 -16.43 5.20 -3.89
CA PHE A 66 -16.91 4.53 -2.68
C PHE A 66 -18.33 5.01 -2.35
N ILE A 67 -19.32 4.21 -2.73
CA ILE A 67 -20.70 4.37 -2.29
C ILE A 67 -20.78 3.89 -0.84
N ARG A 68 -21.13 4.80 0.07
CA ARG A 68 -21.17 4.50 1.51
C ARG A 68 -22.55 4.78 2.06
N ALA A 69 -22.98 3.95 3.00
CA ALA A 69 -24.23 4.12 3.72
C ALA A 69 -24.03 3.73 5.18
N TYR A 70 -24.77 4.37 6.07
CA TYR A 70 -24.83 4.02 7.49
C TYR A 70 -26.28 4.05 7.98
N GLY A 71 -26.57 3.28 9.02
CA GLY A 71 -27.93 3.12 9.53
C GLY A 71 -28.44 4.36 10.29
N PRO A 72 -29.76 4.52 10.46
CA PRO A 72 -30.36 5.69 11.10
C PRO A 72 -29.95 5.89 12.57
N ARG A 73 -29.41 4.85 13.22
CA ARG A 73 -28.91 4.89 14.61
C ARG A 73 -27.46 5.35 14.72
N VAL A 74 -26.74 5.49 13.61
CA VAL A 74 -25.34 5.92 13.61
C VAL A 74 -25.27 7.45 13.67
N GLU A 75 -24.48 7.97 14.60
CA GLU A 75 -24.17 9.40 14.74
C GLU A 75 -22.85 9.74 14.03
N GLU A 76 -21.81 8.95 14.28
CA GLU A 76 -20.50 9.06 13.63
C GLU A 76 -20.17 7.73 12.98
N ALA A 77 -20.06 7.70 11.66
CA ALA A 77 -19.93 6.46 10.90
C ALA A 77 -18.48 5.99 10.73
N GLY A 78 -17.49 6.80 11.14
CA GLY A 78 -16.08 6.50 10.91
C GLY A 78 -15.69 6.53 9.42
N LEU A 79 -16.62 6.90 8.54
CA LEU A 79 -16.36 7.01 7.12
C LEU A 79 -15.61 8.32 6.87
N THR A 80 -14.51 8.26 6.11
CA THR A 80 -13.69 9.42 5.72
C THR A 80 -12.87 10.09 6.83
N LEU A 81 -12.86 9.56 8.05
CA LEU A 81 -12.00 10.08 9.13
C LEU A 81 -10.51 9.80 8.88
N ILE A 82 -10.18 8.70 8.19
CA ILE A 82 -8.82 8.40 7.73
C ILE A 82 -8.73 8.69 6.22
N THR A 83 -7.84 9.60 5.84
CA THR A 83 -7.59 9.96 4.43
C THR A 83 -7.22 8.72 3.62
N ALA A 84 -7.84 8.55 2.45
CA ALA A 84 -7.66 7.41 1.54
C ALA A 84 -8.00 6.02 2.15
N PHE A 85 -8.68 5.96 3.29
CA PHE A 85 -9.23 4.73 3.83
C PHE A 85 -10.71 4.58 3.41
N PRO A 86 -11.06 3.55 2.63
CA PRO A 86 -12.41 3.45 2.09
C PRO A 86 -13.46 2.94 3.07
N TYR A 87 -13.03 2.36 4.19
CA TYR A 87 -13.89 1.72 5.17
C TYR A 87 -14.12 2.61 6.39
N SER A 88 -14.97 2.14 7.31
CA SER A 88 -15.18 2.79 8.61
C SER A 88 -13.92 2.63 9.46
N GLY A 89 -13.36 3.74 9.94
CA GLY A 89 -12.26 3.77 10.90
C GLY A 89 -11.83 5.20 11.23
N PRO A 90 -11.31 5.47 12.45
CA PRO A 90 -11.04 4.51 13.53
C PRO A 90 -12.33 4.00 14.19
N LEU A 91 -12.33 2.78 14.72
CA LEU A 91 -13.56 2.17 15.27
C LEU A 91 -13.93 2.75 16.62
N GLU A 92 -12.95 3.24 17.37
CA GLU A 92 -13.10 3.93 18.64
C GLU A 92 -13.89 5.24 18.52
N ASP A 93 -13.89 5.86 17.34
CA ASP A 93 -14.59 7.12 17.08
C ASP A 93 -16.01 6.91 16.53
N VAL A 94 -16.39 5.67 16.20
CA VAL A 94 -17.73 5.33 15.73
C VAL A 94 -18.73 5.50 16.88
N ARG A 95 -19.80 6.25 16.63
CA ARG A 95 -20.82 6.56 17.65
C ARG A 95 -22.23 6.25 17.18
N LEU A 96 -23.06 5.84 18.14
CA LEU A 96 -24.51 5.72 17.97
C LEU A 96 -25.21 6.91 18.59
N LYS A 97 -26.37 7.25 18.03
CA LYS A 97 -27.29 8.20 18.63
C LYS A 97 -27.74 7.67 19.99
N LYS A 98 -27.82 8.57 20.98
CA LYS A 98 -28.39 8.29 22.30
C LYS A 98 -29.88 8.00 22.21
#